data_AF-A0A388THE4-F1
#
_entry.id   AF-A0A388THE4-F1
#
_cell.length_a   1.000
_cell.length_b   1.000
_cell.length_c   1.000
_cell.angle_alpha   90.00
_cell.angle_beta   90.00
_cell.angle_gamma   90.00
#
_symmetry.space_group_name_H-M   'P 1'
#
loop_
_entity.id
_entity.type
_entity.pdbx_description
1 polymer ?
#
loop_
_entity_poly.entity_id
_entity_poly.type
_entity_poly.pdbx_seq_one_letter_code
_entity_poly.pdbx_strand_id
1 'polypeptide(L)'
;MCLNPKYAYKVQDNKFNWGTLRMSKYRLQFISKNQYYKAKAEGKNPMEIPCEKCIECKAKNAQAWAARAYLESTKYKNGIFLTLSYNDENLPIGKLGNPTLKKEDITLFKKRLRKTLGKTEIRTFECGEYGEKRGRPHYHMIIWNYKPEDGRVIKQNISGDTLWASTKLEKIWGKGIILYGNVTYESAAYVARYVNKKREKKQLMKDQENVYINMSRKRGIGLDAWENYKKKYQELDGIYIPTKNGTKIIKIPRYFIKKWETELKEREETEIKEMTKGLIKKQMLWKEIQKLTLKKIKDYMKDQAEICEEHERIYHKMREARRKELKKLARYWNKQNEETIRGITTRNQIWRQWWEATPLYLAQEQRRVQLEINKQLILEKTSLSEREYDEQHKRIVIEKLCRLKRGLDN
;
A
#
# COMPACT_ATOMS: atom_id res chain seq x y z
N MET A 1 -6.25 -9.61 -33.44
CA MET A 1 -6.59 -10.04 -32.06
C MET A 1 -5.79 -11.32 -31.76
N CYS A 2 -5.76 -11.90 -30.55
CA CYS A 2 -5.13 -13.22 -30.38
C CYS A 2 -6.00 -14.26 -31.09
N LEU A 3 -5.41 -15.15 -31.92
CA LEU A 3 -6.21 -16.14 -32.66
C LEU A 3 -6.78 -17.25 -31.77
N ASN A 4 -6.02 -17.66 -30.74
CA ASN A 4 -6.39 -18.80 -29.88
C ASN A 4 -6.27 -18.45 -28.39
N PRO A 5 -6.98 -17.43 -27.87
CA PRO A 5 -6.88 -17.05 -26.46
C PRO A 5 -7.35 -18.20 -25.56
N LYS A 6 -6.72 -18.32 -24.40
CA LYS A 6 -7.22 -19.17 -23.31
C LYS A 6 -8.09 -18.33 -22.39
N TYR A 7 -9.07 -18.95 -21.75
CA TYR A 7 -9.98 -18.25 -20.85
C TYR A 7 -9.78 -18.77 -19.43
N ALA A 8 -9.82 -17.90 -18.43
CA ALA A 8 -9.64 -18.30 -17.05
C ALA A 8 -10.33 -17.36 -16.05
N TYR A 9 -10.52 -17.84 -14.82
CA TYR A 9 -10.76 -17.02 -13.64
C TYR A 9 -9.49 -16.83 -12.83
N LYS A 10 -9.37 -15.69 -12.14
CA LYS A 10 -8.48 -15.56 -10.99
C LYS A 10 -9.23 -16.06 -9.76
N VAL A 11 -8.79 -17.16 -9.19
CA VAL A 11 -9.37 -17.75 -7.97
C VAL A 11 -8.40 -17.51 -6.83
N GLN A 12 -8.87 -16.99 -5.68
CA GLN A 12 -8.03 -16.85 -4.49
C GLN A 12 -7.61 -18.24 -3.99
N ASP A 13 -6.32 -18.38 -3.68
CA ASP A 13 -5.78 -19.57 -3.04
C ASP A 13 -5.94 -19.39 -1.52
N ASN A 14 -6.93 -20.06 -0.93
CA ASN A 14 -7.20 -19.98 0.51
C ASN A 14 -6.23 -20.82 1.36
N LYS A 15 -5.17 -21.40 0.77
CA LYS A 15 -4.17 -22.17 1.52
C LYS A 15 -3.14 -21.24 2.16
N PHE A 16 -3.39 -20.85 3.41
CA PHE A 16 -2.38 -20.29 4.31
C PHE A 16 -1.40 -21.41 4.70
N ASN A 17 -0.19 -21.42 4.15
CA ASN A 17 0.84 -22.40 4.49
C ASN A 17 1.91 -21.71 5.36
N TRP A 18 1.94 -22.03 6.66
CA TRP A 18 2.82 -21.43 7.69
C TRP A 18 4.34 -21.66 7.50
N GLY A 19 4.80 -22.09 6.33
CA GLY A 19 6.20 -22.50 6.11
C GLY A 19 6.90 -21.92 4.88
N THR A 20 6.25 -21.13 4.03
CA THR A 20 6.93 -20.54 2.87
C THR A 20 6.47 -19.10 2.63
N LEU A 21 7.42 -18.15 2.74
CA LEU A 21 7.27 -16.75 2.31
C LEU A 21 7.15 -16.67 0.77
N ARG A 22 6.09 -17.22 0.19
CA ARG A 22 5.76 -17.07 -1.23
C ARG A 22 4.31 -16.66 -1.40
N MET A 23 4.11 -15.35 -1.53
CA MET A 23 2.83 -14.78 -1.93
C MET A 23 2.62 -14.90 -3.45
N SER A 24 1.98 -15.98 -3.89
CA SER A 24 1.13 -15.91 -5.09
C SER A 24 -0.29 -16.34 -4.72
N LYS A 25 -1.08 -15.39 -4.22
CA LYS A 25 -2.39 -15.61 -3.58
C LYS A 25 -3.53 -16.02 -4.54
N TYR A 26 -3.26 -16.21 -5.83
CA TYR A 26 -4.27 -16.50 -6.84
C TYR A 26 -3.80 -17.58 -7.81
N ARG A 27 -4.67 -18.55 -8.09
CA ARG A 27 -4.51 -19.52 -9.17
C ARG A 27 -5.40 -19.17 -10.35
N LEU A 28 -4.92 -19.47 -11.55
CA LEU A 28 -5.73 -19.36 -12.76
C LEU A 28 -6.50 -20.66 -12.96
N GLN A 29 -7.83 -20.59 -12.88
CA GLN A 29 -8.71 -21.70 -13.24
C GLN A 29 -9.15 -21.53 -14.68
N PHE A 30 -8.59 -22.33 -15.58
CA PHE A 30 -8.93 -22.28 -17.01
C PHE A 30 -10.36 -22.79 -17.25
N ILE A 31 -11.06 -22.13 -18.16
CA ILE A 31 -12.46 -22.41 -18.53
C ILE A 31 -12.60 -22.47 -20.04
N SER A 32 -13.70 -23.06 -20.51
CA SER A 32 -14.03 -23.08 -21.94
C SER A 32 -14.48 -21.71 -22.44
N LYS A 33 -14.46 -21.52 -23.76
CA LYS A 33 -14.96 -20.29 -24.41
C LYS A 33 -16.44 -20.03 -24.09
N ASN A 34 -17.27 -21.08 -24.07
CA ASN A 34 -18.69 -20.95 -23.73
C ASN A 34 -18.87 -20.53 -22.26
N GLN A 35 -18.08 -21.12 -21.36
CA GLN A 35 -18.08 -20.73 -19.95
C GLN A 35 -17.64 -19.27 -19.76
N TYR A 36 -16.69 -18.77 -20.56
CA TYR A 36 -16.27 -17.37 -20.54
C TYR A 36 -17.42 -16.41 -20.88
N TYR A 37 -18.15 -16.64 -21.98
CA TYR A 37 -19.26 -15.74 -22.36
C TYR A 37 -20.43 -15.83 -21.40
N LYS A 38 -20.76 -17.04 -20.93
CA LYS A 38 -21.78 -17.22 -19.88
C LYS A 38 -21.42 -16.46 -18.61
N ALA A 39 -20.18 -16.60 -18.14
CA ALA A 39 -19.67 -15.88 -16.98
C ALA A 39 -19.72 -14.37 -17.14
N LYS A 40 -19.36 -13.86 -18.33
CA LYS A 40 -19.40 -12.43 -18.63
C LYS A 40 -20.84 -11.90 -18.63
N ALA A 41 -21.80 -12.68 -19.16
CA ALA A 41 -23.22 -12.35 -19.13
C ALA A 41 -23.80 -12.37 -17.69
N GLU A 42 -23.30 -13.26 -16.84
CA GLU A 42 -23.64 -13.34 -15.41
C GLU A 42 -22.96 -12.25 -14.56
N GLY A 43 -22.27 -11.27 -15.16
CA GLY A 43 -21.58 -10.20 -14.42
C GLY A 43 -20.33 -10.65 -13.66
N LYS A 44 -19.83 -11.86 -13.92
CA LYS A 44 -18.54 -12.32 -13.35
C LYS A 44 -17.38 -11.69 -14.11
N ASN A 45 -16.17 -11.79 -13.54
CA ASN A 45 -14.93 -11.27 -14.12
C ASN A 45 -13.99 -12.38 -14.66
N PRO A 46 -14.38 -13.12 -15.72
CA PRO A 46 -13.46 -14.02 -16.40
C PRO A 46 -12.47 -13.21 -17.26
N MET A 47 -11.29 -13.76 -17.52
CA MET A 47 -10.24 -13.09 -18.29
C MET A 47 -9.74 -13.91 -19.48
N GLU A 48 -9.39 -13.19 -20.55
CA GLU A 48 -8.69 -13.75 -21.70
C GLU A 48 -7.18 -13.69 -21.46
N ILE A 49 -6.50 -14.81 -21.76
CA ILE A 49 -5.07 -14.98 -21.65
C ILE A 49 -4.52 -15.17 -23.06
N PRO A 50 -3.59 -14.31 -23.53
CA PRO A 50 -2.99 -14.47 -24.85
C PRO A 50 -2.25 -15.81 -24.95
N CYS A 51 -2.31 -16.46 -26.12
CA CYS A 51 -1.71 -17.78 -26.29
C CYS A 51 -0.18 -17.79 -26.39
N GLU A 52 0.42 -16.62 -26.61
CA GLU A 52 1.87 -16.39 -26.78
C GLU A 52 2.51 -17.13 -27.99
N LYS A 53 1.71 -17.85 -28.78
CA LYS A 53 2.16 -18.69 -29.91
C LYS A 53 1.74 -18.17 -31.28
N CYS A 54 0.56 -17.56 -31.40
CA CYS A 54 0.04 -17.02 -32.67
C CYS A 54 0.87 -15.82 -33.16
N ILE A 55 0.78 -15.53 -34.46
CA ILE A 55 1.58 -14.49 -35.12
C ILE A 55 1.32 -13.11 -34.50
N GLU A 56 0.08 -12.80 -34.11
CA GLU A 56 -0.31 -11.55 -33.48
C GLU A 56 0.22 -11.43 -32.05
N CYS A 57 0.20 -12.52 -31.27
CA CYS A 57 0.80 -12.53 -29.94
C CYS A 57 2.32 -12.33 -30.02
N LYS A 58 2.98 -12.99 -30.98
CA LYS A 58 4.42 -12.82 -31.23
C LYS A 58 4.72 -11.39 -31.71
N ALA A 59 3.91 -10.83 -32.60
CA ALA A 59 4.06 -9.46 -33.07
C ALA A 59 3.88 -8.45 -31.92
N LYS A 60 2.85 -8.61 -31.08
CA LYS A 60 2.62 -7.77 -29.89
C LYS A 60 3.77 -7.85 -28.90
N ASN A 61 4.29 -9.07 -28.64
CA ASN A 61 5.43 -9.23 -27.75
C ASN A 61 6.69 -8.57 -28.34
N ALA A 62 6.94 -8.73 -29.64
CA ALA A 62 8.05 -8.04 -30.32
C ALA A 62 7.89 -6.51 -30.25
N GLN A 63 6.69 -5.98 -30.49
CA GLN A 63 6.40 -4.54 -30.34
C GLN A 63 6.62 -4.04 -28.92
N ALA A 64 6.23 -4.83 -27.91
CA ALA A 64 6.44 -4.49 -26.51
C ALA A 64 7.94 -4.42 -26.16
N TRP A 65 8.74 -5.36 -26.67
CA TRP A 65 10.20 -5.31 -26.52
C TRP A 65 10.84 -4.15 -27.28
N ALA A 66 10.37 -3.86 -28.50
CA ALA A 66 10.82 -2.71 -29.28
C ALA A 66 10.54 -1.39 -28.57
N ALA A 67 9.33 -1.22 -28.02
CA ALA A 67 8.96 -0.05 -27.23
C ALA A 67 9.83 0.10 -25.98
N ARG A 68 10.10 -1.00 -25.27
CA ARG A 68 11.01 -0.99 -24.11
C ARG A 68 12.43 -0.58 -24.49
N ALA A 69 12.96 -1.14 -25.57
CA ALA A 69 14.30 -0.81 -26.07
C ALA A 69 14.39 0.65 -26.55
N TYR A 70 13.34 1.16 -27.20
CA TYR A 70 13.24 2.58 -27.57
C TYR A 70 13.17 3.50 -26.34
N LEU A 71 12.36 3.14 -25.32
CA LEU A 71 12.32 3.89 -24.07
C LEU A 71 13.67 3.86 -23.33
N GLU A 72 14.43 2.76 -23.42
CA GLU A 72 15.79 2.75 -22.88
C GLU A 72 16.70 3.74 -23.63
N SER A 73 16.53 3.92 -24.96
CA SER A 73 17.35 4.89 -25.70
C SER A 73 17.09 6.33 -25.32
N THR A 74 15.89 6.69 -24.85
CA THR A 74 15.60 8.08 -24.45
C THR A 74 16.35 8.50 -23.18
N LYS A 75 16.94 7.57 -22.44
CA LYS A 75 17.76 7.86 -21.26
C LYS A 75 19.17 8.36 -21.62
N TYR A 76 19.68 7.99 -22.79
CA TYR A 76 21.07 8.19 -23.13
C TYR A 76 21.21 9.18 -24.28
N LYS A 77 22.23 10.05 -24.20
CA LYS A 77 22.55 11.00 -25.29
C LYS A 77 22.88 10.27 -26.59
N ASN A 78 23.52 9.10 -26.48
CA ASN A 78 24.02 8.34 -27.62
C ASN A 78 23.67 6.85 -27.48
N GLY A 79 23.48 6.20 -28.62
CA GLY A 79 23.37 4.75 -28.75
C GLY A 79 23.59 4.35 -30.20
N ILE A 80 23.96 3.09 -30.42
CA ILE A 80 24.22 2.53 -31.74
C ILE A 80 23.49 1.21 -31.93
N PHE A 81 23.01 0.96 -33.15
CA PHE A 81 22.53 -0.32 -33.61
C PHE A 81 23.62 -1.02 -34.43
N LEU A 82 24.18 -2.09 -33.90
CA LEU A 82 25.26 -2.85 -34.52
C LEU A 82 24.73 -4.02 -35.33
N THR A 83 25.39 -4.26 -36.47
CA THR A 83 25.33 -5.51 -37.23
C THR A 83 26.74 -6.08 -37.30
N LEU A 84 26.92 -7.30 -36.76
CA LEU A 84 28.17 -8.03 -36.81
C LEU A 84 27.98 -9.29 -37.66
N SER A 85 28.94 -9.56 -38.55
CA SER A 85 29.03 -10.82 -39.27
C SER A 85 30.47 -11.31 -39.33
N TYR A 86 30.63 -12.62 -39.47
CA TYR A 86 31.94 -13.22 -39.67
C TYR A 86 32.48 -12.92 -41.06
N ASN A 87 33.80 -12.88 -41.23
CA ASN A 87 34.46 -13.14 -42.51
C ASN A 87 34.58 -14.66 -42.71
N ASP A 88 35.14 -15.09 -43.84
CA ASP A 88 35.15 -16.52 -44.20
C ASP A 88 36.11 -17.32 -43.30
N GLU A 89 37.26 -16.74 -42.91
CA GLU A 89 38.23 -17.42 -42.03
C GLU A 89 37.72 -17.61 -40.59
N ASN A 90 36.89 -16.69 -40.09
CA ASN A 90 36.39 -16.74 -38.71
C ASN A 90 34.99 -17.35 -38.60
N LEU A 91 34.40 -17.82 -39.71
CA LEU A 91 33.04 -18.35 -39.73
C LEU A 91 32.96 -19.61 -38.86
N PRO A 92 32.17 -19.61 -37.77
CA PRO A 92 32.03 -20.80 -36.94
C PRO A 92 31.27 -21.88 -37.72
N ILE A 93 31.86 -23.06 -37.80
CA ILE A 93 31.29 -24.22 -38.47
C ILE A 93 30.91 -25.26 -37.42
N GLY A 94 29.70 -25.81 -37.53
CA GLY A 94 29.21 -26.90 -36.69
C GLY A 94 29.83 -28.25 -37.06
N LYS A 95 29.51 -29.29 -36.29
CA LYS A 95 30.08 -30.64 -36.45
C LYS A 95 29.81 -31.28 -37.82
N LEU A 96 28.75 -30.87 -38.49
CA LEU A 96 28.29 -31.36 -39.79
C LEU A 96 28.61 -30.37 -40.92
N GLY A 97 29.47 -29.38 -40.69
CA GLY A 97 29.92 -28.46 -41.73
C GLY A 97 29.03 -27.23 -41.93
N ASN A 98 27.98 -27.03 -41.12
CA ASN A 98 27.08 -25.90 -41.31
C ASN A 98 27.54 -24.64 -40.55
N PRO A 99 27.41 -23.43 -41.13
CA PRO A 99 27.64 -22.19 -40.41
C PRO A 99 26.74 -22.06 -39.17
N THR A 100 27.31 -21.74 -38.02
CA THR A 100 26.59 -21.73 -36.73
C THR A 100 26.86 -20.49 -35.87
N LEU A 101 25.90 -20.15 -35.00
CA LEU A 101 26.06 -19.06 -34.04
C LEU A 101 27.04 -19.47 -32.92
N LYS A 102 27.82 -18.52 -32.43
CA LYS A 102 28.78 -18.69 -31.33
C LYS A 102 28.66 -17.55 -30.32
N LYS A 103 27.84 -17.75 -29.29
CA LYS A 103 27.45 -16.72 -28.29
C LYS A 103 28.65 -16.20 -27.50
N GLU A 104 29.69 -17.01 -27.38
CA GLU A 104 30.95 -16.70 -26.70
C GLU A 104 31.64 -15.52 -27.38
N ASP A 105 31.63 -15.45 -28.71
CA ASP A 105 32.26 -14.35 -29.46
C ASP A 105 31.60 -13.00 -29.14
N ILE A 106 30.27 -12.98 -29.03
CA ILE A 106 29.53 -11.77 -28.64
C ILE A 106 29.76 -11.42 -27.17
N THR A 107 29.92 -12.41 -26.31
CA THR A 107 30.27 -12.18 -24.91
C THR A 107 31.66 -11.56 -24.79
N LEU A 108 32.64 -12.09 -25.52
CA LEU A 108 34.01 -11.58 -25.56
C LEU A 108 34.08 -10.19 -26.22
N PHE A 109 33.34 -9.96 -27.30
CA PHE A 109 33.19 -8.63 -27.91
C PHE A 109 32.71 -7.60 -26.88
N LYS A 110 31.62 -7.89 -26.14
CA LYS A 110 31.12 -6.99 -25.10
C LYS A 110 32.12 -6.78 -23.96
N LYS A 111 32.89 -7.82 -23.59
CA LYS A 111 33.96 -7.70 -22.58
C LYS A 111 35.09 -6.78 -23.06
N ARG A 112 35.59 -6.99 -24.30
CA ARG A 112 36.61 -6.14 -24.92
C ARG A 112 36.13 -4.69 -25.05
N LEU A 113 34.90 -4.49 -25.54
CA LEU A 113 34.29 -3.17 -25.64
C LEU A 113 34.27 -2.46 -24.29
N ARG A 114 33.77 -3.11 -23.22
CA ARG A 114 33.77 -2.53 -21.87
C ARG A 114 35.18 -2.19 -21.39
N LYS A 115 36.16 -3.07 -21.63
CA LYS A 115 37.57 -2.81 -21.29
C LYS A 115 38.09 -1.55 -22.00
N THR A 116 37.77 -1.37 -23.27
CA THR A 116 38.18 -0.20 -24.07
C THR A 116 37.47 1.09 -23.65
N LEU A 117 36.24 1.02 -23.13
CA LEU A 117 35.46 2.20 -22.71
C LEU A 117 35.67 2.60 -21.23
N GLY A 118 36.43 1.84 -20.46
CA GLY A 118 36.66 2.10 -19.04
C GLY A 118 35.37 2.01 -18.20
N LYS A 119 35.18 2.95 -17.26
CA LYS A 119 34.05 2.99 -16.30
C LYS A 119 32.67 3.30 -16.90
N THR A 120 32.54 3.31 -18.23
CA THR A 120 31.26 3.60 -18.89
C THR A 120 30.29 2.43 -18.74
N GLU A 121 29.16 2.65 -18.06
CA GLU A 121 28.09 1.65 -17.99
C GLU A 121 27.35 1.61 -19.34
N ILE A 122 27.65 0.59 -20.14
CA ILE A 122 26.90 0.27 -21.37
C ILE A 122 25.85 -0.81 -21.12
N ARG A 123 24.69 -0.62 -21.74
CA ARG A 123 23.61 -1.61 -21.74
C ARG A 123 23.39 -2.13 -23.15
N THR A 124 22.95 -3.38 -23.25
CA THR A 124 22.77 -4.04 -24.55
C THR A 124 21.43 -4.77 -24.65
N PHE A 125 20.94 -4.86 -25.89
CA PHE A 125 19.84 -5.72 -26.30
C PHE A 125 20.20 -6.31 -27.65
N GLU A 126 20.41 -7.63 -27.70
CA GLU A 126 21.00 -8.30 -28.83
C GLU A 126 20.30 -9.59 -29.23
N CYS A 127 20.37 -9.92 -30.51
CA CYS A 127 19.98 -11.22 -31.03
C CYS A 127 21.05 -11.81 -31.93
N GLY A 128 21.08 -13.15 -31.98
CA GLY A 128 21.80 -13.91 -32.98
C GLY A 128 20.81 -14.57 -33.94
N GLU A 129 21.04 -14.39 -35.23
CA GLU A 129 20.18 -14.89 -36.30
C GLU A 129 20.97 -15.49 -37.46
N TYR A 130 20.25 -16.09 -38.40
CA TYR A 130 20.81 -16.58 -39.65
C TYR A 130 20.22 -15.81 -40.82
N GLY A 131 21.10 -15.34 -41.71
CA GLY A 131 20.70 -14.63 -42.93
C GLY A 131 19.86 -15.50 -43.85
N GLU A 132 18.90 -14.90 -44.54
CA GLU A 132 17.86 -15.61 -45.28
C GLU A 132 18.39 -16.46 -46.44
N LYS A 133 19.42 -16.00 -47.15
CA LYS A 133 19.89 -16.65 -48.39
C LYS A 133 20.89 -17.79 -48.19
N ARG A 134 21.81 -17.66 -47.22
CA ARG A 134 22.96 -18.58 -47.06
C ARG A 134 23.11 -19.15 -45.64
N GLY A 135 22.18 -18.82 -44.75
CA GLY A 135 22.24 -19.27 -43.36
C GLY A 135 23.50 -18.79 -42.62
N ARG A 136 24.14 -17.70 -43.06
CA ARG A 136 25.32 -17.14 -42.38
C ARG A 136 24.88 -16.57 -41.03
N PRO A 137 25.63 -16.82 -39.94
CA PRO A 137 25.36 -16.19 -38.65
C PRO A 137 25.53 -14.68 -38.71
N HIS A 138 24.53 -13.95 -38.22
CA HIS A 138 24.53 -12.51 -38.02
C HIS A 138 24.16 -12.19 -36.59
N TYR A 139 24.72 -11.10 -36.06
CA TYR A 139 24.33 -10.57 -34.77
C TYR A 139 23.86 -9.14 -34.92
N HIS A 140 22.72 -8.85 -34.32
CA HIS A 140 22.20 -7.50 -34.21
C HIS A 140 22.18 -7.10 -32.75
N MET A 141 22.72 -5.93 -32.43
CA MET A 141 22.85 -5.48 -31.05
C MET A 141 22.60 -3.98 -30.95
N ILE A 142 21.68 -3.59 -30.09
CA ILE A 142 21.61 -2.21 -29.62
C ILE A 142 22.57 -2.06 -28.45
N ILE A 143 23.42 -1.04 -28.52
CA ILE A 143 24.23 -0.58 -27.40
C ILE A 143 23.79 0.83 -27.05
N TRP A 144 23.36 1.02 -25.82
CA TRP A 144 23.07 2.34 -25.28
C TRP A 144 24.27 2.90 -24.53
N ASN A 145 24.30 4.24 -24.43
CA ASN A 145 25.35 5.01 -23.78
C ASN A 145 26.72 4.93 -24.47
N TYR A 146 26.73 4.74 -25.78
CA TYR A 146 27.97 4.66 -26.55
C TYR A 146 27.75 4.99 -28.02
N LYS A 147 28.68 5.74 -28.59
CA LYS A 147 28.85 5.96 -30.03
C LYS A 147 30.35 6.15 -30.30
N PRO A 148 30.95 5.48 -31.31
CA PRO A 148 32.35 5.69 -31.65
C PRO A 148 32.57 7.09 -32.23
N GLU A 149 33.73 7.68 -31.94
CA GLU A 149 34.15 8.99 -32.43
C GLU A 149 34.73 8.92 -33.85
N ASP A 150 35.29 7.77 -34.24
CA ASP A 150 35.94 7.51 -35.53
C ASP A 150 34.95 6.99 -36.60
N GLY A 151 33.70 7.45 -36.53
CA GLY A 151 32.61 7.02 -37.39
C GLY A 151 32.76 7.50 -38.83
N ARG A 152 32.88 6.57 -39.79
CA ARG A 152 32.89 6.87 -41.23
C ARG A 152 31.66 6.33 -41.94
N VAL A 153 31.02 7.14 -42.79
CA VAL A 153 29.87 6.71 -43.59
C VAL A 153 30.33 5.68 -44.62
N ILE A 154 29.61 4.57 -44.72
CA ILE A 154 29.88 3.52 -45.72
C ILE A 154 28.84 3.54 -46.82
N LYS A 155 27.55 3.51 -46.46
CA LYS A 155 26.43 3.52 -47.41
C LYS A 155 25.11 3.79 -46.71
N GLN A 156 24.06 3.99 -47.47
CA GLN A 156 22.68 3.91 -46.96
C GLN A 156 22.11 2.52 -47.21
N ASN A 157 21.24 2.05 -46.30
CA ASN A 157 20.44 0.85 -46.53
C ASN A 157 19.21 1.17 -47.41
N ILE A 158 18.46 0.15 -47.78
CA ILE A 158 17.25 0.27 -48.61
C ILE A 158 16.19 1.19 -47.96
N SER A 159 16.18 1.26 -46.63
CA SER A 159 15.28 2.12 -45.85
C SER A 159 15.79 3.55 -45.69
N GLY A 160 16.90 3.93 -46.34
CA GLY A 160 17.54 5.23 -46.24
C GLY A 160 18.33 5.48 -44.96
N ASP A 161 18.51 4.49 -44.08
CA ASP A 161 19.39 4.64 -42.90
C ASP A 161 20.85 4.62 -43.32
N THR A 162 21.60 5.58 -42.82
CA THR A 162 23.05 5.61 -42.98
C THR A 162 23.68 4.50 -42.13
N LEU A 163 24.64 3.80 -42.73
CA LEU A 163 25.48 2.79 -42.08
C LEU A 163 26.90 3.34 -41.99
N TRP A 164 27.48 3.23 -40.81
CA TRP A 164 28.82 3.67 -40.50
C TRP A 164 29.73 2.50 -40.15
N ALA A 165 31.02 2.67 -40.40
CA ALA A 165 32.09 1.83 -39.88
C ALA A 165 32.92 2.62 -38.86
N SER A 166 33.65 1.91 -38.01
CA SER A 166 34.57 2.48 -37.03
C SER A 166 35.76 1.55 -36.91
N THR A 167 36.97 2.09 -37.09
CA THR A 167 38.22 1.35 -36.97
C THR A 167 38.39 0.77 -35.57
N LYS A 168 37.95 1.51 -34.54
CA LYS A 168 37.92 1.03 -33.15
C LYS A 168 37.02 -0.19 -33.00
N LEU A 169 35.81 -0.15 -33.55
CA LEU A 169 34.87 -1.28 -33.49
C LEU A 169 35.36 -2.48 -34.31
N GLU A 170 35.96 -2.25 -35.47
CA GLU A 170 36.58 -3.28 -36.32
C GLU A 170 37.68 -4.03 -35.56
N LYS A 171 38.58 -3.31 -34.89
CA LYS A 171 39.62 -3.89 -34.03
C LYS A 171 39.05 -4.70 -32.86
N ILE A 172 37.97 -4.22 -32.23
CA ILE A 172 37.33 -4.93 -31.10
C ILE A 172 36.60 -6.20 -31.57
N TRP A 173 35.95 -6.16 -32.73
CA TRP A 173 35.28 -7.32 -33.31
C TRP A 173 36.31 -8.35 -33.80
N GLY A 174 37.19 -7.94 -34.71
CA GLY A 174 38.34 -8.71 -35.19
C GLY A 174 37.99 -10.01 -35.91
N LYS A 175 36.71 -10.22 -36.29
CA LYS A 175 36.21 -11.49 -36.84
C LYS A 175 35.45 -11.32 -38.15
N GLY A 176 35.45 -10.13 -38.72
CA GLY A 176 34.75 -9.81 -39.96
C GLY A 176 34.17 -8.41 -39.96
N ILE A 177 32.99 -8.28 -40.56
CA ILE A 177 32.34 -7.00 -40.81
C ILE A 177 31.58 -6.56 -39.56
N ILE A 178 31.76 -5.30 -39.19
CA ILE A 178 30.99 -4.62 -38.16
C ILE A 178 30.54 -3.26 -38.70
N LEU A 179 29.23 -3.08 -38.79
CA LEU A 179 28.61 -1.81 -39.19
C LEU A 179 27.70 -1.35 -38.06
N TYR A 180 27.54 -0.05 -37.93
CA TYR A 180 26.58 0.52 -36.99
C TYR A 180 25.65 1.52 -37.66
N GLY A 181 24.46 1.66 -37.10
CA GLY A 181 23.44 2.63 -37.46
C GLY A 181 22.92 3.35 -36.21
N ASN A 182 21.95 4.24 -36.42
CA ASN A 182 21.26 4.91 -35.32
C ASN A 182 20.29 3.96 -34.61
N VAL A 183 20.04 4.23 -33.33
CA VAL A 183 18.99 3.55 -32.57
C VAL A 183 17.67 4.23 -32.86
N THR A 184 16.79 3.54 -33.58
CA THR A 184 15.42 3.94 -33.83
C THR A 184 14.45 2.86 -33.35
N TYR A 185 13.15 3.15 -33.36
CA TYR A 185 12.13 2.14 -33.11
C TYR A 185 12.25 0.95 -34.09
N GLU A 186 12.55 1.21 -35.35
CA GLU A 186 12.72 0.17 -36.39
C GLU A 186 13.91 -0.73 -36.08
N SER A 187 15.04 -0.17 -35.67
CA SER A 187 16.19 -0.98 -35.23
C SER A 187 15.87 -1.82 -33.98
N ALA A 188 15.11 -1.27 -33.04
CA ALA A 188 14.68 -1.96 -31.84
C ALA A 188 13.68 -3.08 -32.17
N ALA A 189 12.76 -2.80 -33.10
CA ALA A 189 11.81 -3.78 -33.63
C ALA A 189 12.51 -4.89 -34.38
N TYR A 190 13.60 -4.59 -35.11
CA TYR A 190 14.41 -5.59 -35.79
C TYR A 190 14.93 -6.64 -34.79
N VAL A 191 15.66 -6.20 -33.76
CA VAL A 191 16.18 -7.11 -32.70
C VAL A 191 15.03 -7.81 -31.98
N ALA A 192 13.95 -7.09 -31.68
CA ALA A 192 12.82 -7.61 -30.92
C ALA A 192 12.01 -8.69 -31.66
N ARG A 193 12.03 -8.74 -33.00
CA ARG A 193 11.37 -9.82 -33.77
C ARG A 193 11.94 -11.20 -33.40
N TYR A 194 13.21 -11.24 -33.02
CA TYR A 194 13.89 -12.48 -32.64
C TYR A 194 13.59 -12.95 -31.22
N VAL A 195 12.93 -12.13 -30.37
CA VAL A 195 12.41 -12.57 -29.06
C VAL A 195 11.51 -13.81 -29.20
N ASN A 196 10.69 -13.82 -30.26
CA ASN A 196 9.64 -14.82 -30.46
C ASN A 196 9.98 -15.86 -31.52
N LYS A 197 11.11 -15.69 -32.20
CA LYS A 197 11.59 -16.58 -33.25
C LYS A 197 12.28 -17.77 -32.56
N LYS A 198 11.54 -18.62 -31.86
CA LYS A 198 12.01 -20.00 -31.66
C LYS A 198 11.82 -20.68 -33.01
N ARG A 199 12.87 -20.76 -33.84
CA ARG A 199 12.80 -21.65 -35.00
C ARG A 199 12.49 -23.04 -34.46
N GLU A 200 11.49 -23.70 -35.01
CA GLU A 200 11.32 -25.13 -34.74
C GLU A 200 12.59 -25.84 -35.17
N LYS A 201 13.02 -26.90 -34.46
CA LYS A 201 14.24 -27.67 -34.81
C LYS A 201 14.29 -28.07 -36.30
N LYS A 202 13.12 -28.18 -36.95
CA LYS A 202 12.96 -28.48 -38.38
C LYS A 202 13.43 -27.37 -39.34
N GLN A 203 13.60 -26.13 -38.87
CA GLN A 203 14.00 -24.97 -39.69
C GLN A 203 15.49 -24.60 -39.53
N LEU A 204 16.23 -25.33 -38.71
CA LEU A 204 17.67 -25.20 -38.56
C LEU A 204 18.33 -26.39 -39.23
N MET A 205 19.49 -26.17 -39.86
CA MET A 205 20.30 -27.29 -40.33
C MET A 205 20.74 -28.13 -39.12
N LYS A 206 20.91 -29.44 -39.33
CA LYS A 206 21.35 -30.37 -38.28
C LYS A 206 22.70 -29.87 -37.75
N ASP A 207 22.78 -29.47 -36.48
CA ASP A 207 23.94 -28.90 -35.75
C ASP A 207 24.00 -27.36 -35.58
N GLN A 208 23.06 -26.61 -36.16
CA GLN A 208 23.00 -25.16 -35.95
C GLN A 208 22.52 -24.82 -34.54
N GLU A 209 23.20 -23.86 -33.92
CA GLU A 209 22.78 -23.25 -32.67
C GLU A 209 21.44 -22.52 -32.84
N ASN A 210 20.63 -22.50 -31.79
CA ASN A 210 19.36 -21.80 -31.85
C ASN A 210 19.60 -20.28 -31.90
N VAL A 211 18.79 -19.60 -32.73
CA VAL A 211 18.66 -18.14 -32.64
C VAL A 211 18.31 -17.75 -31.21
N TYR A 212 18.85 -16.63 -30.77
CA TYR A 212 18.73 -16.23 -29.37
C TYR A 212 18.53 -14.75 -29.24
N ILE A 213 18.08 -14.36 -28.05
CA ILE A 213 18.09 -13.00 -27.58
C ILE A 213 18.81 -12.92 -26.24
N ASN A 214 19.56 -11.85 -26.02
CA ASN A 214 20.24 -11.58 -24.77
C ASN A 214 20.26 -10.07 -24.52
N MET A 215 20.41 -9.68 -23.25
CA MET A 215 20.25 -8.28 -22.84
C MET A 215 20.82 -8.00 -21.46
N SER A 216 20.98 -6.72 -21.14
CA SER A 216 21.29 -6.27 -19.79
C SER A 216 20.12 -6.48 -18.81
N ARG A 217 20.40 -7.10 -17.65
CA ARG A 217 19.39 -7.51 -16.64
C ARG A 217 19.40 -6.71 -15.34
N LYS A 218 20.45 -5.94 -15.05
CA LYS A 218 20.65 -5.22 -13.77
C LYS A 218 19.51 -4.24 -13.44
N ARG A 219 18.77 -3.81 -14.46
CA ARG A 219 17.44 -3.21 -14.36
C ARG A 219 16.60 -3.66 -15.57
N GLY A 220 15.28 -3.54 -15.51
CA GLY A 220 14.45 -3.80 -16.69
C GLY A 220 14.77 -2.81 -17.82
N ILE A 221 14.85 -3.30 -19.06
CA ILE A 221 14.98 -2.41 -20.24
C ILE A 221 13.72 -1.55 -20.35
N GLY A 222 13.92 -0.24 -20.46
CA GLY A 222 12.91 0.81 -20.55
C GLY A 222 12.26 1.20 -19.23
N LEU A 223 12.66 0.60 -18.10
CA LEU A 223 12.01 0.81 -16.81
C LEU A 223 12.20 2.23 -16.26
N ASP A 224 13.39 2.81 -16.42
CA ASP A 224 13.68 4.16 -15.90
C ASP A 224 12.84 5.21 -16.62
N ALA A 225 12.79 5.13 -17.95
CA ALA A 225 11.95 6.01 -18.75
C ALA A 225 10.45 5.78 -18.46
N TRP A 226 10.04 4.54 -18.22
CA TRP A 226 8.67 4.26 -17.76
C TRP A 226 8.37 4.96 -16.44
N GLU A 227 9.21 4.83 -15.42
CA GLU A 227 8.98 5.45 -14.11
C GLU A 227 8.84 6.98 -14.19
N ASN A 228 9.62 7.62 -15.05
CA ASN A 228 9.58 9.07 -15.26
C ASN A 228 8.32 9.56 -16.01
N TYR A 229 7.77 8.75 -16.91
CA TYR A 229 6.69 9.17 -17.82
C TYR A 229 5.40 8.34 -17.69
N LYS A 230 5.30 7.43 -16.72
CA LYS A 230 4.16 6.50 -16.57
C LYS A 230 2.81 7.21 -16.49
N LYS A 231 2.72 8.34 -15.78
CA LYS A 231 1.47 9.14 -15.68
C LYS A 231 0.96 9.57 -17.06
N LYS A 232 1.84 10.17 -17.86
CA LYS A 232 1.52 10.59 -19.23
C LYS A 232 1.12 9.41 -20.12
N TYR A 233 1.83 8.29 -20.04
CA TYR A 233 1.48 7.11 -20.84
C TYR A 233 0.16 6.48 -20.42
N GLN A 234 -0.24 6.61 -19.15
CA GLN A 234 -1.53 6.16 -18.64
C GLN A 234 -2.67 7.05 -19.15
N GLU A 235 -2.52 8.37 -19.03
CA GLU A 235 -3.50 9.35 -19.53
C GLU A 235 -3.77 9.17 -21.03
N LEU A 236 -2.73 8.85 -21.80
CA LEU A 236 -2.84 8.68 -23.24
C LEU A 236 -3.12 7.23 -23.69
N ASP A 237 -3.33 6.29 -22.75
CA ASP A 237 -3.51 4.84 -22.95
C ASP A 237 -2.50 4.18 -23.91
N GLY A 238 -1.24 4.62 -23.84
CA GLY A 238 -0.21 4.15 -24.77
C GLY A 238 1.13 4.88 -24.72
N ILE A 239 2.14 4.24 -25.31
CA ILE A 239 3.46 4.82 -25.53
C ILE A 239 3.51 5.32 -26.97
N TYR A 240 3.75 6.63 -27.13
CA TYR A 240 3.83 7.32 -28.41
C TYR A 240 5.30 7.36 -28.83
N ILE A 241 5.61 6.68 -29.93
CA ILE A 241 6.97 6.52 -30.40
C ILE A 241 7.10 7.15 -31.79
N PRO A 242 7.98 8.15 -31.99
CA PRO A 242 8.25 8.67 -33.32
C PRO A 242 8.94 7.60 -34.16
N THR A 243 8.51 7.49 -35.41
CA THR A 243 9.02 6.58 -36.43
C THR A 243 9.24 7.35 -37.72
N LYS A 244 9.86 6.72 -38.71
CA LYS A 244 10.03 7.34 -40.03
C LYS A 244 8.70 7.69 -40.70
N ASN A 245 7.64 6.94 -40.38
CA ASN A 245 6.33 7.08 -41.00
C ASN A 245 5.34 7.83 -40.09
N GLY A 246 5.84 8.72 -39.21
CA GLY A 246 5.03 9.46 -38.24
C GLY A 246 5.09 8.84 -36.84
N THR A 247 4.02 8.98 -36.04
CA THR A 247 4.00 8.51 -34.65
C THR A 247 3.28 7.17 -34.53
N LYS A 248 3.94 6.20 -33.92
CA LYS A 248 3.37 4.88 -33.61
C LYS A 248 2.91 4.81 -32.17
N ILE A 249 1.65 4.41 -31.96
CA ILE A 249 1.07 4.20 -30.63
C ILE A 249 1.20 2.72 -30.27
N ILE A 250 1.94 2.42 -29.22
CA ILE A 250 2.11 1.06 -28.70
C ILE A 250 1.40 0.95 -27.36
N LYS A 251 0.50 -0.04 -27.23
CA LYS A 251 -0.12 -0.36 -25.93
C LYS A 251 0.95 -0.61 -24.88
N ILE A 252 0.69 -0.15 -23.66
CA ILE A 252 1.64 -0.26 -22.55
C ILE A 252 2.06 -1.75 -22.37
N PRO A 253 3.35 -2.07 -22.48
CA PRO A 253 3.86 -3.41 -22.24
C PRO A 253 3.40 -4.00 -20.91
N ARG A 254 2.96 -5.27 -20.91
CA ARG A 254 2.53 -6.01 -19.70
C ARG A 254 3.57 -5.97 -18.57
N TYR A 255 4.86 -5.90 -18.94
CA TYR A 255 5.96 -5.74 -17.97
C TYR A 255 5.79 -4.49 -17.09
N PHE A 256 5.45 -3.35 -17.70
CA PHE A 256 5.24 -2.09 -16.99
C PHE A 256 3.93 -2.09 -16.20
N ILE A 257 2.85 -2.62 -16.80
CA ILE A 257 1.56 -2.80 -16.10
C ILE A 257 1.76 -3.62 -14.82
N LYS A 258 2.45 -4.77 -14.91
CA LYS A 258 2.72 -5.61 -13.75
C LYS A 258 3.55 -4.90 -12.68
N LYS A 259 4.55 -4.10 -13.09
CA LYS A 259 5.35 -3.31 -12.15
C LYS A 259 4.50 -2.28 -11.42
N TRP A 260 3.65 -1.58 -12.17
CA TRP A 260 2.71 -0.63 -11.60
C TRP A 260 1.66 -1.29 -10.69
N GLU A 261 1.09 -2.42 -11.07
CA GLU A 261 0.18 -3.20 -10.21
C GLU A 261 0.84 -3.60 -8.88
N THR A 262 2.15 -3.88 -8.89
CA THR A 262 2.91 -4.15 -7.67
C THR A 262 3.09 -2.88 -6.83
N GLU A 263 3.49 -1.77 -7.45
CA GLU A 263 3.65 -0.48 -6.76
C GLU A 263 2.34 0.02 -6.13
N LEU A 264 1.20 -0.14 -6.81
CA LEU A 264 -0.11 0.24 -6.28
C LEU A 264 -0.46 -0.58 -5.03
N LYS A 265 -0.25 -1.90 -5.08
CA LYS A 265 -0.51 -2.76 -3.92
C LYS A 265 0.38 -2.42 -2.74
N GLU A 266 1.67 -2.17 -2.99
CA GLU A 266 2.60 -1.77 -1.94
C GLU A 266 2.17 -0.43 -1.30
N ARG A 267 1.65 0.51 -2.11
CA ARG A 267 1.07 1.76 -1.62
C ARG A 267 -0.19 1.52 -0.79
N GLU A 268 -1.16 0.77 -1.32
CA GLU A 268 -2.41 0.44 -0.61
C GLU A 268 -2.13 -0.26 0.72
N GLU A 269 -1.20 -1.24 0.74
CA GLU A 269 -0.78 -1.92 1.96
C GLU A 269 -0.14 -0.96 2.97
N THR A 270 0.61 0.04 2.49
CA THR A 270 1.24 1.06 3.34
C THR A 270 0.17 1.99 3.92
N GLU A 271 -0.75 2.49 3.11
CA GLU A 271 -1.88 3.34 3.54
C GLU A 271 -2.76 2.61 4.56
N ILE A 272 -3.07 1.33 4.33
CA ILE A 272 -3.83 0.50 5.28
C ILE A 272 -3.06 0.34 6.60
N LYS A 273 -1.73 0.09 6.56
CA LYS A 273 -0.91 -0.02 7.76
C LYS A 273 -0.87 1.29 8.55
N GLU A 274 -0.76 2.43 7.88
CA GLU A 274 -0.77 3.75 8.50
C GLU A 274 -2.14 4.05 9.14
N MET A 275 -3.22 3.78 8.43
CA MET A 275 -4.58 3.91 8.93
C MET A 275 -4.83 3.00 10.15
N THR A 276 -4.37 1.74 10.09
CA THR A 276 -4.47 0.77 11.18
C THR A 276 -3.67 1.22 12.41
N LYS A 277 -2.45 1.74 12.23
CA LYS A 277 -1.66 2.34 13.31
C LYS A 277 -2.38 3.54 13.94
N GLY A 278 -3.00 4.38 13.12
CA GLY A 278 -3.82 5.51 13.59
C GLY A 278 -5.01 5.06 14.42
N LEU A 279 -5.71 4.01 14.00
CA LEU A 279 -6.83 3.40 14.74
C LEU A 279 -6.38 2.81 16.08
N ILE A 280 -5.26 2.06 16.10
CA ILE A 280 -4.68 1.50 17.33
C ILE A 280 -4.32 2.63 18.30
N LYS A 281 -3.70 3.72 17.82
CA LYS A 281 -3.36 4.89 18.65
C LYS A 281 -4.61 5.57 19.22
N LYS A 282 -5.67 5.74 18.42
CA LYS A 282 -6.97 6.26 18.89
C LYS A 282 -7.59 5.34 19.96
N GLN A 283 -7.51 4.03 19.79
CA GLN A 283 -8.03 3.06 20.75
C GLN A 283 -7.26 3.06 22.08
N MET A 284 -5.92 3.21 22.03
CA MET A 284 -5.08 3.37 23.21
C MET A 284 -5.42 4.65 23.97
N LEU A 285 -5.54 5.79 23.27
CA LEU A 285 -5.93 7.06 23.86
C LEU A 285 -7.31 6.98 24.52
N TRP A 286 -8.27 6.30 23.88
CA TRP A 286 -9.59 6.06 24.45
C TRP A 286 -9.55 5.26 25.76
N LYS A 287 -8.70 4.23 25.85
CA LYS A 287 -8.51 3.46 27.08
C LYS A 287 -7.89 4.30 28.20
N GLU A 288 -6.97 5.20 27.89
CA GLU A 288 -6.39 6.13 28.88
C GLU A 288 -7.43 7.13 29.38
N ILE A 289 -8.23 7.72 28.49
CA ILE A 289 -9.34 8.62 28.87
C ILE A 289 -10.35 7.89 29.76
N GLN A 290 -10.71 6.65 29.44
CA GLN A 290 -11.60 5.84 30.28
C GLN A 290 -11.02 5.60 31.68
N LYS A 291 -9.72 5.26 31.80
CA LYS A 291 -9.06 5.09 33.10
C LYS A 291 -9.09 6.38 33.93
N LEU A 292 -8.79 7.52 33.32
CA LEU A 292 -8.82 8.83 34.00
C LEU A 292 -10.24 9.18 34.46
N THR A 293 -11.25 8.90 33.63
CA THR A 293 -12.66 9.14 33.94
C THR A 293 -13.12 8.26 35.11
N LEU A 294 -12.77 6.96 35.08
CA LEU A 294 -13.07 6.03 36.16
C LEU A 294 -12.37 6.42 37.48
N LYS A 295 -11.14 6.92 37.42
CA LYS A 295 -10.43 7.43 38.60
C LYS A 295 -11.17 8.62 39.21
N LYS A 296 -11.54 9.63 38.41
CA LYS A 296 -12.31 10.79 38.87
C LYS A 296 -13.65 10.41 39.52
N ILE A 297 -14.35 9.42 38.94
CA ILE A 297 -15.61 8.91 39.51
C ILE A 297 -15.36 8.24 40.87
N LYS A 298 -14.31 7.41 40.99
CA LYS A 298 -13.96 6.75 42.25
C LYS A 298 -13.56 7.75 43.34
N ASP A 299 -12.77 8.76 42.97
CA ASP A 299 -12.37 9.83 43.90
C ASP A 299 -13.61 10.58 44.41
N TYR A 300 -14.53 10.96 43.51
CA TYR A 300 -15.80 11.58 43.89
C TYR A 300 -16.67 10.69 44.79
N MET A 301 -16.77 9.39 44.51
CA MET A 301 -17.53 8.45 45.35
C MET A 301 -16.92 8.29 46.74
N LYS A 302 -15.58 8.35 46.84
CA LYS A 302 -14.88 8.33 48.12
C LYS A 302 -15.17 9.60 48.93
N ASP A 303 -15.10 10.76 48.29
CA ASP A 303 -15.43 12.04 48.93
C ASP A 303 -16.88 12.04 49.45
N GLN A 304 -17.83 11.47 48.69
CA GLN A 304 -19.23 11.33 49.12
C GLN A 304 -19.38 10.36 50.31
N ALA A 305 -18.62 9.27 50.36
CA ALA A 305 -18.64 8.33 51.48
C ALA A 305 -18.12 8.97 52.78
N GLU A 306 -17.05 9.77 52.69
CA GLU A 306 -16.51 10.52 53.84
C GLU A 306 -17.53 11.55 54.38
N ILE A 307 -18.29 12.20 53.49
CA ILE A 307 -19.39 13.11 53.87
C ILE A 307 -20.52 12.36 54.59
N CYS A 308 -20.89 11.16 54.11
CA CYS A 308 -21.91 10.34 54.75
C CYS A 308 -21.51 9.88 56.16
N GLU A 309 -20.25 9.45 56.35
CA GLU A 309 -19.75 9.05 57.67
C GLU A 309 -19.76 10.22 58.68
N GLU A 310 -19.38 11.43 58.24
CA GLU A 310 -19.40 12.60 59.12
C GLU A 310 -20.83 13.03 59.46
N HIS A 311 -21.78 12.95 58.51
CA HIS A 311 -23.19 13.15 58.79
C HIS A 311 -23.74 12.17 59.83
N GLU A 312 -23.36 10.90 59.74
CA GLU A 312 -23.79 9.87 60.70
C GLU A 312 -23.22 10.14 62.11
N ARG A 313 -21.95 10.57 62.21
CA ARG A 313 -21.36 11.02 63.48
C ARG A 313 -22.09 12.22 64.08
N ILE A 314 -22.44 13.22 63.27
CA ILE A 314 -23.22 14.39 63.70
C ILE A 314 -24.59 13.94 64.21
N TYR A 315 -25.27 13.07 63.47
CA TYR A 315 -26.57 12.53 63.86
C TYR A 315 -26.51 11.76 65.19
N HIS A 316 -25.48 10.95 65.41
CA HIS A 316 -25.23 10.27 66.67
C HIS A 316 -25.01 11.25 67.83
N LYS A 317 -24.17 12.27 67.66
CA LYS A 317 -23.95 13.33 68.67
C LYS A 317 -25.25 14.05 69.02
N MET A 318 -26.06 14.40 68.02
CA MET A 318 -27.37 15.04 68.23
C MET A 318 -28.32 14.12 69.01
N ARG A 319 -28.35 12.83 68.68
CA ARG A 319 -29.19 11.84 69.38
C ARG A 319 -28.78 11.69 70.85
N GLU A 320 -27.49 11.67 71.15
CA GLU A 320 -27.00 11.63 72.53
C GLU A 320 -27.31 12.91 73.31
N ALA A 321 -27.12 14.08 72.70
CA ALA A 321 -27.48 15.37 73.30
C ALA A 321 -28.97 15.41 73.64
N ARG A 322 -29.82 15.01 72.69
CA ARG A 322 -31.28 14.89 72.89
C ARG A 322 -31.63 13.92 74.03
N ARG A 323 -30.93 12.78 74.13
CA ARG A 323 -31.14 11.79 75.20
C ARG A 323 -30.74 12.34 76.57
N LYS A 324 -29.66 13.12 76.66
CA LYS A 324 -29.23 13.80 77.90
C LYS A 324 -30.26 14.85 78.33
N GLU A 325 -30.79 15.62 77.38
CA GLU A 325 -31.75 16.68 77.68
C GLU A 325 -33.12 16.12 78.08
N LEU A 326 -33.60 15.07 77.42
CA LEU A 326 -34.80 14.33 77.85
C LEU A 326 -34.64 13.76 79.28
N LYS A 327 -33.45 13.26 79.63
CA LYS A 327 -33.16 12.79 80.99
C LYS A 327 -33.16 13.94 82.02
N LYS A 328 -32.68 15.13 81.66
CA LYS A 328 -32.77 16.32 82.54
C LYS A 328 -34.21 16.76 82.72
N LEU A 329 -34.99 16.85 81.64
CA LEU A 329 -36.41 17.21 81.69
C LEU A 329 -37.20 16.20 82.53
N ALA A 330 -36.93 14.90 82.41
CA ALA A 330 -37.55 13.88 83.25
C ALA A 330 -37.19 14.03 84.74
N ARG A 331 -35.93 14.39 85.06
CA ARG A 331 -35.51 14.68 86.45
C ARG A 331 -36.16 15.95 87.00
N TYR A 332 -36.24 17.01 86.19
CA TYR A 332 -36.90 18.27 86.57
C TYR A 332 -38.40 18.05 86.81
N TRP A 333 -39.05 17.27 85.95
CA TRP A 333 -40.45 16.93 86.06
C TRP A 333 -40.76 16.05 87.28
N ASN A 334 -39.90 15.07 87.61
CA ASN A 334 -40.02 14.30 88.85
C ASN A 334 -39.84 15.18 90.11
N LYS A 335 -38.95 16.19 90.05
CA LYS A 335 -38.67 17.08 91.19
C LYS A 335 -39.77 18.14 91.41
N GLN A 336 -40.44 18.59 90.35
CA GLN A 336 -41.57 19.53 90.41
C GLN A 336 -42.89 18.88 90.85
N ASN A 337 -43.00 17.55 90.77
CA ASN A 337 -44.23 16.82 91.12
C ASN A 337 -44.12 15.99 92.40
N GLU A 338 -43.11 16.18 93.25
CA GLU A 338 -43.04 15.48 94.55
C GLU A 338 -44.07 16.00 95.59
N GLU A 339 -44.65 17.20 95.42
CA GLU A 339 -45.72 17.72 96.29
C GLU A 339 -47.12 17.72 95.64
N THR A 340 -47.25 17.28 94.37
CA THR A 340 -48.53 17.16 93.65
C THR A 340 -48.91 15.70 93.35
N ILE A 341 -48.43 14.75 94.18
CA ILE A 341 -48.82 13.33 94.12
C ILE A 341 -49.53 12.92 95.43
N ARG A 342 -50.52 13.72 95.83
CA ARG A 342 -51.63 13.30 96.70
C ARG A 342 -52.92 13.84 96.11
N GLY A 343 -53.40 13.22 95.02
CA GLY A 343 -54.71 13.58 94.47
C GLY A 343 -54.96 13.30 92.99
N ILE A 344 -54.10 12.60 92.25
CA ILE A 344 -54.38 12.24 90.85
C ILE A 344 -54.10 10.76 90.61
N THR A 345 -55.14 10.04 90.21
CA THR A 345 -55.11 8.62 89.85
C THR A 345 -54.65 8.45 88.40
N THR A 346 -53.55 7.71 88.27
CA THR A 346 -52.94 7.12 87.06
C THR A 346 -51.91 7.96 86.29
N ARG A 347 -50.71 7.38 86.24
CA ARG A 347 -49.48 7.72 85.49
C ARG A 347 -49.69 8.04 83.99
N ASN A 348 -50.86 7.72 83.45
CA ASN A 348 -51.20 7.84 82.03
C ASN A 348 -51.65 9.26 81.60
N GLN A 349 -52.23 10.07 82.48
CA GLN A 349 -52.65 11.44 82.12
C GLN A 349 -51.46 12.39 81.96
N ILE A 350 -50.47 12.24 82.82
CA ILE A 350 -49.19 12.97 82.74
C ILE A 350 -48.43 12.60 81.46
N TRP A 351 -48.36 11.30 81.13
CA TRP A 351 -47.72 10.83 79.91
C TRP A 351 -48.40 11.40 78.65
N ARG A 352 -49.72 11.56 78.66
CA ARG A 352 -50.48 12.19 77.56
C ARG A 352 -50.15 13.67 77.39
N GLN A 353 -50.17 14.46 78.46
CA GLN A 353 -49.84 15.90 78.36
C GLN A 353 -48.39 16.14 77.92
N TRP A 354 -47.45 15.29 78.35
CA TRP A 354 -46.06 15.34 77.87
C TRP A 354 -45.97 14.97 76.39
N TRP A 355 -46.70 13.94 75.94
CA TRP A 355 -46.74 13.51 74.54
C TRP A 355 -47.40 14.53 73.61
N GLU A 356 -48.30 15.37 74.11
CA GLU A 356 -48.98 16.42 73.33
C GLU A 356 -48.18 17.73 73.22
N ALA A 357 -47.32 18.06 74.21
CA ALA A 357 -46.46 19.26 74.16
C ALA A 357 -45.10 19.03 73.46
N THR A 358 -44.60 17.79 73.47
CA THR A 358 -43.32 17.38 72.84
C THR A 358 -43.24 17.60 71.31
N PRO A 359 -44.31 17.44 70.52
CA PRO A 359 -44.27 17.59 69.05
C PRO A 359 -44.02 19.03 68.59
N LEU A 360 -44.50 20.05 69.32
CA LEU A 360 -44.38 21.45 68.87
C LEU A 360 -42.93 21.98 69.02
N TYR A 361 -42.29 21.70 70.15
CA TYR A 361 -40.89 22.05 70.40
C TYR A 361 -39.93 21.26 69.50
N LEU A 362 -40.20 19.97 69.27
CA LEU A 362 -39.42 19.15 68.35
C LEU A 362 -39.61 19.53 66.89
N ALA A 363 -40.80 19.94 66.48
CA ALA A 363 -41.05 20.44 65.13
C ALA A 363 -40.36 21.80 64.89
N GLN A 364 -40.28 22.67 65.91
CA GLN A 364 -39.57 23.94 65.82
C GLN A 364 -38.05 23.73 65.75
N GLU A 365 -37.47 22.87 66.59
CA GLU A 365 -36.03 22.55 66.53
C GLU A 365 -35.64 21.74 65.29
N GLN A 366 -36.49 20.84 64.80
CA GLN A 366 -36.27 20.17 63.51
C GLN A 366 -36.31 21.17 62.35
N ARG A 367 -37.20 22.16 62.34
CA ARG A 367 -37.20 23.22 61.32
C ARG A 367 -35.95 24.09 61.40
N ARG A 368 -35.47 24.40 62.61
CA ARG A 368 -34.28 25.21 62.82
C ARG A 368 -33.01 24.50 62.34
N VAL A 369 -32.86 23.21 62.65
CA VAL A 369 -31.75 22.37 62.14
C VAL A 369 -31.85 22.19 60.62
N GLN A 370 -33.06 21.98 60.08
CA GLN A 370 -33.26 21.86 58.63
C GLN A 370 -32.93 23.16 57.89
N LEU A 371 -33.21 24.33 58.47
CA LEU A 371 -32.82 25.62 57.92
C LEU A 371 -31.30 25.83 57.89
N GLU A 372 -30.59 25.33 58.91
CA GLU A 372 -29.13 25.44 58.97
C GLU A 372 -28.43 24.48 58.00
N ILE A 373 -28.97 23.27 57.84
CA ILE A 373 -28.55 22.32 56.78
C ILE A 373 -28.82 22.91 55.39
N ASN A 374 -29.98 23.54 55.19
CA ASN A 374 -30.31 24.17 53.91
C ASN A 374 -29.41 25.39 53.63
N LYS A 375 -28.98 26.15 54.65
CA LYS A 375 -28.00 27.24 54.48
C LYS A 375 -26.62 26.72 54.09
N GLN A 376 -26.14 25.62 54.68
CA GLN A 376 -24.87 24.99 54.27
C GLN A 376 -24.93 24.43 52.84
N LEU A 377 -26.05 23.78 52.47
CA LEU A 377 -26.25 23.29 51.10
C LEU A 377 -26.38 24.40 50.05
N ILE A 378 -26.89 25.58 50.43
CA ILE A 378 -26.92 26.76 49.56
C ILE A 378 -25.52 27.35 49.39
N LEU A 379 -24.71 27.41 50.45
CA LEU A 379 -23.31 27.86 50.40
C LEU A 379 -22.43 26.93 49.53
N GLU A 380 -22.65 25.60 49.58
CA GLU A 380 -22.01 24.62 48.69
C GLU A 380 -22.53 24.70 47.25
N LYS A 381 -23.80 25.04 47.03
CA LYS A 381 -24.33 25.29 45.68
C LYS A 381 -23.76 26.56 45.06
N THR A 382 -23.44 27.59 45.84
CA THR A 382 -22.75 28.79 45.33
C THR A 382 -21.29 28.50 44.94
N SER A 383 -20.57 27.60 45.62
CA SER A 383 -19.23 27.16 45.18
C SER A 383 -19.25 26.17 44.01
N LEU A 384 -20.38 25.52 43.76
CA LEU A 384 -20.63 24.72 42.55
C LEU A 384 -20.90 25.56 41.30
N SER A 385 -21.19 26.87 41.42
CA SER A 385 -21.35 27.76 40.26
C SER A 385 -20.02 28.04 39.53
N GLU A 386 -18.86 27.82 40.16
CA GLU A 386 -17.57 27.80 39.46
C GLU A 386 -17.35 26.52 38.63
N ARG A 387 -18.13 25.44 38.87
CA ARG A 387 -18.09 24.20 38.07
C ARG A 387 -19.01 24.22 36.86
N GLU A 388 -19.91 25.19 36.72
CA GLU A 388 -20.74 25.34 35.50
C GLU A 388 -19.91 25.73 34.26
N TYR A 389 -18.71 26.30 34.45
CA TYR A 389 -17.76 26.54 33.35
C TYR A 389 -17.24 25.23 32.69
N ASP A 390 -17.26 24.13 33.44
CA ASP A 390 -16.72 22.83 33.01
C ASP A 390 -17.79 21.94 32.32
N GLU A 391 -19.08 22.09 32.67
CA GLU A 391 -20.19 21.42 31.96
C GLU A 391 -20.46 22.03 30.58
N GLN A 392 -20.33 23.35 30.43
CA GLN A 392 -20.45 24.00 29.11
C GLN A 392 -19.29 23.61 28.18
N HIS A 393 -18.06 23.49 28.71
CA HIS A 393 -16.92 22.95 27.97
C HIS A 393 -17.09 21.46 27.63
N LYS A 394 -17.60 20.63 28.54
CA LYS A 394 -17.90 19.22 28.27
C LYS A 394 -18.98 19.06 27.21
N ARG A 395 -20.04 19.87 27.22
CA ARG A 395 -21.07 19.87 26.16
C ARG A 395 -20.49 20.26 24.81
N ILE A 396 -19.66 21.30 24.72
CA ILE A 396 -19.01 21.73 23.46
C ILE A 396 -18.07 20.64 22.93
N VAL A 397 -17.32 19.96 23.81
CA VAL A 397 -16.42 18.86 23.44
C VAL A 397 -17.19 17.63 23.00
N ILE A 398 -18.26 17.26 23.70
CA ILE A 398 -19.14 16.13 23.32
C ILE A 398 -19.83 16.42 21.99
N GLU A 399 -20.30 17.65 21.75
CA GLU A 399 -20.96 18.02 20.49
C GLU A 399 -19.98 18.01 19.29
N LYS A 400 -18.73 18.46 19.49
CA LYS A 400 -17.65 18.32 18.49
C LYS A 400 -17.29 16.86 18.23
N LEU A 401 -17.25 16.02 19.26
CA LEU A 401 -16.99 14.57 19.14
C LEU A 401 -18.13 13.84 18.44
N CYS A 402 -19.39 14.22 18.67
CA CYS A 402 -20.56 13.67 17.99
C CYS A 402 -20.62 14.09 16.51
N ARG A 403 -20.22 15.34 16.16
CA ARG A 403 -20.09 15.77 14.76
C ARG A 403 -18.95 15.04 14.03
N LEU A 404 -17.81 14.81 14.70
CA LEU A 404 -16.71 14.00 14.18
C LEU A 404 -17.11 12.53 13.96
N LYS A 405 -17.97 11.98 14.82
CA LYS A 405 -18.52 10.62 14.65
C LYS A 405 -19.44 10.52 13.43
N ARG A 406 -20.36 11.48 13.24
CA ARG A 406 -21.27 11.50 12.08
C ARG A 406 -20.56 11.77 10.75
N GLY A 407 -19.41 12.45 10.77
CA GLY A 407 -18.57 12.63 9.58
C GLY A 407 -17.63 11.46 9.25
N LEU A 408 -17.57 10.44 10.10
CA LEU A 408 -16.82 9.19 9.86
C LEU A 408 -17.73 8.04 9.43
N ASP A 409 -19.05 8.20 9.56
CA ASP A 409 -20.07 7.22 9.17
C ASP A 409 -20.73 7.56 7.81
N ASN A 410 -20.34 8.66 7.15
CA ASN A 410 -20.60 9.02 5.75
C ASN A 410 -19.28 9.02 4.98
#